data_AF-A0A5M4AKG0-F1
#
_entry.id   AF-A0A5M4AKG0-F1
#
_cell.length_a   1.000
_cell.length_b   1.000
_cell.length_c   1.000
_cell.angle_alpha   90.00
_cell.angle_beta   90.00
_cell.angle_gamma   90.00
#
_symmetry.space_group_name_H-M   'P 1'
#
loop_
_entity.id
_entity.type
_entity.pdbx_description
1 polymer ?
#
loop_
_entity_poly.entity_id
_entity_poly.type
_entity_poly.pdbx_seq_one_letter_code
_entity_poly.pdbx_strand_id
1 'polypeptide(L)'
;MAVMEGYNWANNWSEFKEKFDDNMFFQFHYYCWSRPDHLNSIQQFLDKRKALNAPVWVGETGEQGKAIYWATTQYFEANNIGWSFWPWKKMDTENTPYSINKPENWGLISAFSKGEEKPSKEVAQKTLDELLQNIKLANFVYFPDVVNALFRRIPVKIEAENYGPDGYNCFHRPLFEHQV
;
A
#
# COMPACT_ATOMS: atom_id res chain seq x y z
N MET A 1 9.42 -0.63 -22.20
CA MET A 1 9.33 -0.92 -20.75
C MET A 1 8.17 -1.87 -20.54
N ALA A 2 8.46 -3.11 -20.12
CA ALA A 2 7.46 -4.10 -19.74
C ALA A 2 7.45 -4.31 -18.21
N VAL A 3 6.26 -4.43 -17.64
CA VAL A 3 6.06 -4.75 -16.22
C VAL A 3 5.53 -6.17 -16.13
N MET A 4 6.24 -7.04 -15.44
CA MET A 4 5.83 -8.44 -15.27
C MET A 4 5.42 -8.72 -13.84
N GLU A 5 4.36 -9.48 -13.65
CA GLU A 5 3.91 -9.92 -12.33
C GLU A 5 3.57 -11.41 -12.32
N GLY A 6 3.77 -12.03 -11.17
CA GLY A 6 3.41 -13.42 -10.95
C GLY A 6 1.90 -13.63 -10.83
N TYR A 7 1.49 -14.86 -10.57
CA TYR A 7 0.10 -15.17 -10.22
C TYR A 7 -0.07 -15.22 -8.69
N ASN A 8 -1.31 -15.44 -8.22
CA ASN A 8 -1.69 -15.39 -6.80
C ASN A 8 -1.30 -14.06 -6.14
N TRP A 9 -1.98 -12.98 -6.56
CA TRP A 9 -1.71 -11.63 -6.06
C TRP A 9 -0.26 -11.21 -6.30
N ALA A 10 0.27 -11.50 -7.48
CA ALA A 10 1.65 -11.22 -7.90
C ALA A 10 2.77 -11.87 -7.04
N ASN A 11 2.44 -12.75 -6.09
CA ASN A 11 3.40 -13.29 -5.12
C ASN A 11 4.04 -14.61 -5.54
N ASN A 12 3.48 -15.32 -6.52
CA ASN A 12 4.09 -16.55 -7.04
C ASN A 12 4.87 -16.30 -8.33
N TRP A 13 6.20 -16.40 -8.25
CA TRP A 13 7.16 -16.18 -9.34
C TRP A 13 7.80 -17.50 -9.84
N SER A 14 7.15 -18.65 -9.65
CA SER A 14 7.67 -19.96 -10.09
C SER A 14 7.97 -20.00 -11.59
N GLU A 15 7.14 -19.35 -12.39
CA GLU A 15 7.19 -19.34 -13.86
C GLU A 15 8.34 -18.48 -14.42
N PHE A 16 8.84 -17.51 -13.66
CA PHE A 16 9.92 -16.65 -14.13
C PHE A 16 11.26 -17.39 -14.07
N LYS A 17 11.72 -17.85 -15.23
CA LYS A 17 13.02 -18.52 -15.42
C LYS A 17 14.07 -17.60 -16.02
N GLU A 18 13.67 -16.69 -16.91
CA GLU A 18 14.55 -15.74 -17.59
C GLU A 18 13.82 -14.44 -17.92
N LYS A 19 14.60 -13.43 -18.31
CA LYS A 19 14.16 -12.16 -18.87
C LYS A 19 14.06 -12.32 -20.39
N PHE A 20 12.96 -11.85 -21.00
CA PHE A 20 12.81 -11.86 -22.45
C PHE A 20 13.16 -10.51 -23.11
N ASP A 21 13.35 -9.45 -22.31
CA ASP A 21 13.71 -8.11 -22.78
C ASP A 21 14.68 -7.44 -21.77
N ASP A 22 15.47 -6.46 -22.21
CA ASP A 22 16.37 -5.68 -21.35
C ASP A 22 15.67 -4.52 -20.63
N ASN A 23 14.57 -4.03 -21.19
CA ASN A 23 13.74 -2.96 -20.67
C ASN A 23 12.50 -3.53 -19.97
N MET A 24 12.71 -4.40 -18.98
CA MET A 24 11.66 -4.98 -18.15
C MET A 24 12.02 -5.01 -16.66
N PHE A 25 11.00 -5.02 -15.81
CA PHE A 25 11.14 -5.29 -14.38
C PHE A 25 10.01 -6.18 -13.88
N PHE A 26 10.19 -6.76 -12.69
CA PHE A 26 9.22 -7.64 -12.07
C PHE A 26 8.58 -6.96 -10.85
N GLN A 27 7.29 -7.18 -10.64
CA GLN A 27 6.58 -6.66 -9.47
C GLN A 27 5.86 -7.72 -8.66
N PHE A 28 5.70 -7.45 -7.37
CA PHE A 28 4.93 -8.26 -6.43
C PHE A 28 4.07 -7.34 -5.53
N HIS A 29 3.01 -7.89 -4.94
CA HIS A 29 2.18 -7.15 -3.98
C HIS A 29 2.62 -7.50 -2.57
N TYR A 30 2.73 -6.50 -1.69
CA TYR A 30 3.13 -6.68 -0.31
C TYR A 30 2.10 -6.11 0.65
N TYR A 31 1.39 -6.99 1.34
CA TYR A 31 0.49 -6.65 2.43
C TYR A 31 0.96 -7.33 3.72
N CYS A 32 1.01 -6.56 4.81
CA CYS A 32 1.44 -7.05 6.12
C CYS A 32 0.38 -6.68 7.17
N TRP A 33 -0.23 -7.71 7.74
CA TRP A 33 -1.24 -7.60 8.81
C TRP A 33 -0.64 -7.87 10.21
N SER A 34 0.68 -7.89 10.29
CA SER A 34 1.45 -8.13 11.51
C SER A 34 1.82 -6.81 12.19
N ARG A 35 2.80 -6.86 13.09
CA ARG A 35 3.43 -5.69 13.71
C ARG A 35 4.69 -5.25 12.94
N PRO A 36 5.12 -3.99 13.06
CA PRO A 36 6.36 -3.50 12.45
C PRO A 36 7.61 -4.33 12.71
N ASP A 37 7.72 -4.96 13.87
CA ASP A 37 8.82 -5.83 14.27
C ASP A 37 8.73 -7.26 13.68
N HIS A 38 7.68 -7.55 12.92
CA HIS A 38 7.38 -8.87 12.36
C HIS A 38 6.89 -8.77 10.90
N LEU A 39 7.68 -8.09 10.06
CA LEU A 39 7.40 -7.98 8.63
C LEU A 39 7.54 -9.34 7.91
N ASN A 40 6.69 -9.57 6.91
CA ASN A 40 6.82 -10.72 6.01
C ASN A 40 8.12 -10.60 5.21
N SER A 41 8.85 -11.71 5.08
CA SER A 41 10.10 -11.74 4.31
C SER A 41 9.86 -11.49 2.82
N ILE A 42 10.71 -10.67 2.19
CA ILE A 42 10.75 -10.50 0.73
C ILE A 42 11.91 -11.29 0.07
N GLN A 43 12.58 -12.18 0.81
CA GLN A 43 13.81 -12.83 0.35
C GLN A 43 13.63 -13.57 -0.99
N GLN A 44 12.48 -14.25 -1.19
CA GLN A 44 12.21 -14.92 -2.46
C GLN A 44 12.26 -13.99 -3.68
N PHE A 45 11.86 -12.72 -3.52
CA PHE A 45 11.89 -11.73 -4.58
C PHE A 45 13.30 -11.17 -4.78
N LEU A 46 14.09 -11.06 -3.71
CA LEU A 46 15.51 -10.70 -3.79
C LEU A 46 16.34 -11.78 -4.48
N ASP A 47 16.05 -13.05 -4.20
CA ASP A 47 16.70 -14.19 -4.86
C ASP A 47 16.35 -14.21 -6.34
N LYS A 48 15.07 -13.97 -6.69
CA LYS A 48 14.63 -13.84 -8.08
C LYS A 48 15.21 -12.62 -8.78
N ARG A 49 15.31 -11.47 -8.11
CA ARG A 49 15.98 -10.25 -8.62
C ARG A 49 17.40 -10.59 -9.08
N LYS A 50 18.14 -11.32 -8.24
CA LYS A 50 19.51 -11.76 -8.54
C LYS A 50 19.54 -12.77 -9.69
N ALA A 51 18.67 -13.78 -9.66
CA ALA A 51 18.64 -14.84 -10.67
C ALA A 51 18.25 -14.33 -12.07
N LEU A 52 17.28 -13.41 -12.15
CA LEU A 52 16.78 -12.84 -13.39
C LEU A 52 17.61 -11.62 -13.85
N ASN A 53 18.49 -11.11 -12.99
CA ASN A 53 19.27 -9.89 -13.21
C ASN A 53 18.42 -8.73 -13.73
N ALA A 54 17.31 -8.46 -13.03
CA ALA A 54 16.33 -7.44 -13.40
C ALA A 54 15.84 -6.67 -12.16
N PRO A 55 15.42 -5.39 -12.29
CA PRO A 55 14.85 -4.65 -11.18
C PRO A 55 13.58 -5.30 -10.63
N VAL A 56 13.29 -5.03 -9.36
CA VAL A 56 12.08 -5.47 -8.67
C VAL A 56 11.36 -4.27 -8.06
N TRP A 57 10.03 -4.28 -8.12
CA TRP A 57 9.14 -3.22 -7.65
C TRP A 57 8.03 -3.80 -6.76
N VAL A 58 7.64 -3.08 -5.70
CA VAL A 58 6.42 -3.40 -4.95
C VAL A 58 5.23 -2.74 -5.65
N GLY A 59 4.47 -3.54 -6.40
CA GLY A 59 3.34 -3.08 -7.22
C GLY A 59 2.16 -2.56 -6.41
N GLU A 60 1.96 -3.12 -5.21
CA GLU A 60 0.96 -2.66 -4.26
C GLU A 60 1.44 -2.89 -2.83
N THR A 61 1.19 -1.91 -1.96
CA THR A 61 1.31 -2.05 -0.50
C THR A 61 0.37 -1.08 0.21
N GLY A 62 -0.15 -1.43 1.39
CA GLY A 62 -0.98 -0.52 2.19
C GLY A 62 -1.98 -1.24 3.08
N GLU A 63 -3.22 -0.72 3.13
CA GLU A 63 -4.40 -1.29 3.82
C GLU A 63 -4.34 -1.48 5.36
N GLN A 64 -3.16 -1.41 5.99
CA GLN A 64 -3.02 -1.45 7.45
C GLN A 64 -3.09 -0.03 8.05
N GLY A 65 -1.95 0.57 8.38
CA GLY A 65 -1.88 1.77 9.18
C GLY A 65 -0.45 2.30 9.24
N LYS A 66 -0.32 3.53 9.75
CA LYS A 66 0.85 4.39 9.60
C LYS A 66 2.14 3.75 10.12
N ALA A 67 2.06 2.99 11.21
CA ALA A 67 3.21 2.28 11.79
C ALA A 67 3.76 1.22 10.84
N ILE A 68 2.88 0.43 10.20
CA ILE A 68 3.29 -0.57 9.20
C ILE A 68 3.80 0.11 7.94
N TYR A 69 3.17 1.19 7.49
CA TYR A 69 3.61 1.92 6.30
C TYR A 69 5.02 2.47 6.43
N TRP A 70 5.37 2.96 7.63
CA TRP A 70 6.73 3.35 7.94
C TRP A 70 7.70 2.18 7.78
N ALA A 71 7.41 1.06 8.46
CA ALA A 71 8.27 -0.11 8.49
C ALA A 71 8.48 -0.71 7.09
N THR A 72 7.40 -0.85 6.31
CA THR A 72 7.47 -1.50 4.99
C THR A 72 8.19 -0.64 3.97
N THR A 73 7.89 0.66 3.91
CA THR A 73 8.61 1.57 2.99
C THR A 73 10.10 1.66 3.34
N GLN A 74 10.44 1.67 4.64
CA GLN A 74 11.84 1.62 5.07
C GLN A 74 12.50 0.31 4.67
N TYR A 75 11.80 -0.82 4.83
CA TYR A 75 12.30 -2.14 4.46
C TYR A 75 12.55 -2.27 2.95
N PHE A 76 11.65 -1.74 2.11
CA PHE A 76 11.82 -1.77 0.65
C PHE A 76 13.00 -0.90 0.20
N GLU A 77 13.10 0.31 0.73
CA GLU A 77 14.16 1.24 0.37
C GLU A 77 15.54 0.77 0.84
N ALA A 78 15.64 0.15 2.01
CA ALA A 78 16.87 -0.50 2.48
C ALA A 78 17.34 -1.62 1.54
N ASN A 79 16.42 -2.24 0.80
CA ASN A 79 16.71 -3.25 -0.22
C ASN A 79 16.80 -2.68 -1.64
N ASN A 80 16.81 -1.35 -1.80
CA ASN A 80 16.80 -0.66 -3.08
C ASN A 80 15.66 -1.16 -4.00
N ILE A 81 14.44 -1.18 -3.47
CA ILE A 81 13.19 -1.53 -4.14
C ILE A 81 12.22 -0.33 -4.03
N GLY A 82 11.72 0.14 -5.17
CA GLY A 82 10.66 1.13 -5.20
C GLY A 82 9.28 0.52 -4.97
N TRP A 83 8.29 1.36 -4.65
CA TRP A 83 6.99 0.90 -4.20
C TRP A 83 5.83 1.80 -4.66
N SER A 84 4.65 1.20 -4.80
CA SER A 84 3.37 1.85 -5.10
C SER A 84 2.39 1.65 -3.94
N PHE A 85 1.87 2.74 -3.37
CA PHE A 85 0.90 2.65 -2.27
C PHE A 85 -0.53 2.47 -2.78
N TRP A 86 -1.23 1.49 -2.21
CA TRP A 86 -2.63 1.22 -2.48
C TRP A 86 -3.45 1.12 -1.18
N PRO A 87 -4.64 1.74 -1.10
CA PRO A 87 -5.23 2.65 -2.08
C PRO A 87 -4.92 4.12 -1.74
N TRP A 88 -4.86 4.97 -2.76
CA TRP A 88 -4.67 6.41 -2.55
C TRP A 88 -5.89 7.10 -1.91
N LYS A 89 -7.10 6.55 -2.14
CA LYS A 89 -8.35 6.98 -1.51
C LYS A 89 -9.26 5.80 -1.19
N LYS A 90 -9.98 5.88 -0.07
CA LYS A 90 -10.93 4.83 0.35
C LYS A 90 -12.09 5.41 1.14
N MET A 91 -13.28 4.82 1.03
CA MET A 91 -14.46 5.31 1.72
C MET A 91 -14.37 5.05 3.22
N ASP A 92 -14.63 6.09 4.03
CA ASP A 92 -14.78 5.98 5.48
C ASP A 92 -13.58 5.34 6.19
N THR A 93 -12.37 5.83 5.89
CA THR A 93 -11.12 5.34 6.50
C THR A 93 -10.20 6.47 6.93
N GLU A 94 -9.21 6.13 7.76
CA GLU A 94 -8.16 7.05 8.23
C GLU A 94 -6.74 6.54 7.89
N ASN A 95 -6.65 5.41 7.18
CA ASN A 95 -5.41 4.73 6.84
C ASN A 95 -4.98 4.95 5.38
N THR A 96 -5.65 5.84 4.65
CA THR A 96 -5.30 6.18 3.26
C THR A 96 -5.11 7.69 3.16
N PRO A 97 -4.34 8.21 2.19
CA PRO A 97 -4.14 9.65 2.05
C PRO A 97 -5.44 10.45 1.98
N TYR A 98 -6.49 9.91 1.35
CA TYR A 98 -7.79 10.55 1.25
C TYR A 98 -8.96 9.63 1.60
N SER A 99 -9.90 10.13 2.39
CA SER A 99 -11.14 9.43 2.70
C SER A 99 -12.34 10.01 1.96
N ILE A 100 -13.14 9.13 1.37
CA ILE A 100 -14.42 9.49 0.75
C ILE A 100 -15.49 9.44 1.83
N ASN A 101 -16.27 10.51 1.98
CA ASN A 101 -17.42 10.51 2.87
C ASN A 101 -18.42 9.44 2.45
N LYS A 102 -18.79 8.57 3.39
CA LYS A 102 -19.75 7.49 3.14
C LYS A 102 -21.15 8.07 2.95
N PRO A 103 -21.86 7.74 1.86
CA PRO A 103 -23.26 8.10 1.70
C PRO A 103 -24.13 7.57 2.83
N GLU A 104 -25.19 8.29 3.19
CA GLU A 104 -26.08 7.98 4.33
C GLU A 104 -26.57 6.52 4.31
N ASN A 105 -26.99 6.04 3.13
CA ASN A 105 -27.59 4.71 2.94
C ASN A 105 -26.65 3.68 2.30
N TRP A 106 -25.33 3.94 2.30
CA TRP A 106 -24.35 3.02 1.69
C TRP A 106 -24.40 1.60 2.26
N GLY A 107 -24.77 1.47 3.54
CA GLY A 107 -24.96 0.17 4.19
C GLY A 107 -25.94 -0.74 3.46
N LEU A 108 -27.05 -0.20 2.92
CA LEU A 108 -28.04 -0.96 2.18
C LEU A 108 -27.50 -1.48 0.83
N ILE A 109 -26.67 -0.67 0.15
CA ILE A 109 -25.99 -1.08 -1.09
C ILE A 109 -24.99 -2.21 -0.81
N SER A 110 -24.20 -2.07 0.25
CA SER A 110 -23.22 -3.09 0.64
C SER A 110 -23.90 -4.38 1.09
N ALA A 111 -25.00 -4.30 1.82
CA ALA A 111 -25.82 -5.44 2.24
C ALA A 111 -26.38 -6.20 1.02
N PHE A 112 -26.96 -5.47 0.05
CA PHE A 112 -27.48 -6.06 -1.17
C PHE A 112 -26.40 -6.83 -1.97
N SER A 113 -25.17 -6.30 -2.03
CA SER A 113 -24.05 -7.02 -2.68
C SER A 113 -23.67 -8.36 -2.02
N LYS A 114 -24.13 -8.58 -0.78
CA LYS A 114 -23.94 -9.82 -0.01
C LYS A 114 -25.18 -10.73 -0.05
N GLY A 115 -26.19 -10.38 -0.84
CA GLY A 115 -27.42 -11.16 -1.01
C GLY A 115 -28.58 -10.77 -0.09
N GLU A 116 -28.46 -9.67 0.66
CA GLU A 116 -29.59 -9.13 1.44
C GLU A 116 -30.66 -8.48 0.56
N GLU A 117 -31.73 -7.97 1.17
CA GLU A 117 -32.86 -7.40 0.44
C GLU A 117 -32.43 -6.24 -0.46
N LYS A 118 -32.98 -6.21 -1.67
CA LYS A 118 -32.71 -5.15 -2.64
C LYS A 118 -33.35 -3.84 -2.16
N PRO A 119 -32.58 -2.75 -1.96
CA PRO A 119 -33.15 -1.46 -1.62
C PRO A 119 -34.07 -0.95 -2.73
N SER A 120 -35.03 -0.08 -2.38
CA SER A 120 -35.87 0.55 -3.39
C SER A 120 -35.03 1.32 -4.41
N LYS A 121 -35.57 1.47 -5.62
CA LYS A 121 -34.88 2.18 -6.71
C LYS A 121 -34.52 3.61 -6.30
N GLU A 122 -35.41 4.27 -5.57
CA GLU A 122 -35.27 5.64 -5.10
C GLU A 122 -34.14 5.77 -4.08
N VAL A 123 -34.06 4.84 -3.12
CA VAL A 123 -32.98 4.81 -2.13
C VAL A 123 -31.65 4.51 -2.80
N ALA A 124 -31.61 3.54 -3.72
CA ALA A 124 -30.40 3.20 -4.44
C ALA A 124 -29.88 4.37 -5.28
N GLN A 125 -30.77 5.04 -6.03
CA GLN A 125 -30.41 6.20 -6.85
C GLN A 125 -29.87 7.34 -5.99
N LYS A 126 -30.57 7.72 -4.91
CA LYS A 126 -30.11 8.78 -3.99
C LYS A 126 -28.73 8.47 -3.41
N THR A 127 -28.51 7.21 -3.01
CA THR A 127 -27.23 6.78 -2.42
C THR A 127 -26.07 6.87 -3.41
N LEU A 128 -26.30 6.46 -4.66
CA LEU A 128 -25.29 6.52 -5.71
C LEU A 128 -25.05 7.96 -6.20
N ASP A 129 -26.08 8.79 -6.24
CA ASP A 129 -25.94 10.22 -6.57
C ASP A 129 -25.12 10.96 -5.50
N GLU A 130 -25.35 10.64 -4.22
CA GLU A 130 -24.54 11.15 -3.12
C GLU A 130 -23.09 10.66 -3.22
N LEU A 131 -22.88 9.38 -3.56
CA LEU A 131 -21.54 8.87 -3.84
C LEU A 131 -20.87 9.74 -4.92
N LEU A 132 -21.51 9.97 -6.07
CA LEU A 132 -20.94 10.80 -7.15
C LEU A 132 -20.51 12.20 -6.70
N GLN A 133 -21.20 12.79 -5.71
CA GLN A 133 -20.74 14.03 -5.10
C GLN A 133 -19.53 13.78 -4.19
N ASN A 134 -19.60 12.78 -3.32
CA ASN A 134 -18.57 12.49 -2.33
C ASN A 134 -17.23 12.00 -2.96
N ILE A 135 -17.22 11.33 -4.13
CA ILE A 135 -15.98 10.89 -4.82
C ILE A 135 -15.17 12.07 -5.43
N LYS A 136 -15.72 13.30 -5.46
CA LYS A 136 -14.97 14.47 -5.94
C LYS A 136 -13.87 14.83 -4.93
N LEU A 137 -12.65 15.09 -5.44
CA LEU A 137 -11.49 15.41 -4.60
C LEU A 137 -11.74 16.57 -3.62
N ALA A 138 -12.52 17.57 -4.02
CA ALA A 138 -12.88 18.71 -3.18
C ALA A 138 -13.67 18.33 -1.91
N ASN A 139 -14.27 17.13 -1.88
CA ASN A 139 -15.09 16.63 -0.78
C ASN A 139 -14.38 15.56 0.06
N PHE A 140 -13.10 15.28 -0.21
CA PHE A 140 -12.35 14.29 0.57
C PHE A 140 -11.86 14.85 1.89
N VAL A 141 -11.74 13.97 2.88
CA VAL A 141 -10.94 14.25 4.08
C VAL A 141 -9.50 13.83 3.79
N TYR A 142 -8.55 14.75 3.96
CA TYR A 142 -7.12 14.49 3.74
C TYR A 142 -6.42 14.08 5.04
N PHE A 143 -5.63 13.01 4.99
CA PHE A 143 -4.84 12.49 6.10
C PHE A 143 -3.34 12.66 5.83
N PRO A 144 -2.76 13.83 6.18
CA PRO A 144 -1.35 14.11 5.92
C PRO A 144 -0.40 13.17 6.67
N ASP A 145 -0.83 12.63 7.80
CA ASP A 145 -0.06 11.70 8.62
C ASP A 145 0.21 10.36 7.93
N VAL A 146 -0.68 9.91 7.03
CA VAL A 146 -0.44 8.75 6.16
C VAL A 146 0.70 9.03 5.19
N VAL A 147 0.66 10.18 4.51
CA VAL A 147 1.71 10.61 3.57
C VAL A 147 3.04 10.81 4.29
N ASN A 148 3.00 11.41 5.48
CA ASN A 148 4.17 11.62 6.31
C ASN A 148 4.81 10.31 6.77
N ALA A 149 4.00 9.30 7.12
CA ALA A 149 4.51 7.98 7.47
C ALA A 149 5.18 7.28 6.27
N LEU A 150 4.56 7.35 5.09
CA LEU A 150 5.09 6.74 3.86
C LEU A 150 6.42 7.34 3.41
N PHE A 151 6.56 8.66 3.50
CA PHE A 151 7.76 9.37 3.03
C PHE A 151 8.71 9.80 4.15
N ARG A 152 8.44 9.38 5.39
CA ARG A 152 9.20 9.77 6.59
C ARG A 152 9.37 11.29 6.75
N ARG A 153 8.29 12.05 6.58
CA ARG A 153 8.25 13.53 6.63
C ARG A 153 7.67 14.05 7.93
N ILE A 154 8.07 15.25 8.35
CA ILE A 154 7.53 15.94 9.54
C ILE A 154 6.15 16.59 9.24
N PRO A 155 5.24 16.69 10.23
CA PRO A 155 5.30 16.06 11.54
C PRO A 155 5.18 14.53 11.44
N VAL A 156 5.97 13.83 12.25
CA VAL A 156 6.10 12.38 12.22
C VAL A 156 5.80 11.76 13.57
N LYS A 157 5.10 10.62 13.57
CA LYS A 157 4.98 9.72 14.72
C LYS A 157 5.72 8.42 14.40
N ILE A 158 6.75 8.11 15.17
CA ILE A 158 7.50 6.85 15.07
C ILE A 158 7.13 6.01 16.29
N GLU A 159 6.44 4.90 16.08
CA GLU A 159 6.10 3.96 17.16
C GLU A 159 7.37 3.24 17.66
N ALA A 160 7.40 2.83 18.93
CA ALA A 160 8.60 2.25 19.55
C ALA A 160 9.05 0.93 18.90
N GLU A 161 8.13 0.18 18.31
CA GLU A 161 8.40 -1.04 17.55
C GLU A 161 9.01 -0.80 16.16
N ASN A 162 9.09 0.46 15.68
CA ASN A 162 9.72 0.81 14.40
C ASN A 162 11.24 1.02 14.54
N TYR A 163 11.98 -0.01 14.94
CA TYR A 163 13.45 0.05 15.07
C TYR A 163 14.21 -0.15 13.75
N GLY A 164 13.52 -0.40 12.64
CA GLY A 164 14.10 -0.56 11.31
C GLY A 164 14.51 -2.00 10.97
N PRO A 165 14.97 -2.24 9.72
CA PRO A 165 15.18 -3.59 9.20
C PRO A 165 16.38 -4.33 9.82
N ASP A 166 17.33 -3.60 10.41
CA ASP A 166 18.52 -4.19 11.03
C ASP A 166 18.25 -4.79 12.42
N GLY A 167 17.09 -4.50 13.01
CA GLY A 167 16.71 -5.04 14.30
C GLY A 167 16.83 -4.07 15.47
N TYR A 168 16.32 -4.51 16.62
CA TYR A 168 16.40 -3.76 17.87
C TYR A 168 17.86 -3.56 18.31
N ASN A 169 18.20 -2.36 18.81
CA ASN A 169 19.56 -1.91 19.17
C ASN A 169 20.55 -1.72 18.00
N CYS A 170 20.09 -1.76 16.75
CA CYS A 170 20.91 -1.41 15.59
C CYS A 170 20.68 0.07 15.25
N PHE A 171 21.57 0.97 15.70
CA PHE A 171 21.46 2.39 15.41
C PHE A 171 21.81 2.69 13.96
N HIS A 172 20.84 3.18 13.17
CA HIS A 172 21.14 3.85 11.91
C HIS A 172 21.82 5.20 12.15
N ARG A 173 22.81 5.54 11.31
CA ARG A 173 23.24 6.94 11.17
C ARG A 173 22.04 7.80 10.78
N PRO A 174 21.93 9.03 11.32
CA PRO A 174 20.84 9.92 10.94
C PRO A 174 20.80 10.10 9.42
N LEU A 175 19.63 9.88 8.83
CA LEU A 175 19.29 10.04 7.40
C LEU A 175 19.48 11.48 6.85
N PHE A 176 20.04 12.39 7.64
CA PHE A 176 20.25 13.79 7.28
C PHE A 176 21.57 14.07 6.53
N GLU A 177 22.41 13.06 6.26
CA GLU A 177 23.71 13.26 5.58
C GLU A 177 23.65 13.27 4.04
N HIS A 178 22.48 13.13 3.40
CA HIS A 178 22.36 13.05 1.92
C HIS A 178 21.62 14.23 1.26
N GLN A 179 21.57 15.39 1.89
CA GLN A 179 21.21 16.64 1.23
C GLN A 179 22.25 17.73 1.52
N VAL A 180 23.39 17.67 0.83
CA VAL A 180 24.28 18.81 0.58
C VAL A 180 24.80 18.71 -0.85
#